data_AF-A0AAN8H7V5-F1
#
_entry.id   AF-A0AAN8H7V5-F1
#
_cell.length_a   1.000
_cell.length_b   1.000
_cell.length_c   1.000
_cell.angle_alpha   90.00
_cell.angle_beta   90.00
_cell.angle_gamma   90.00
#
_symmetry.space_group_name_H-M   'P 1'
#
loop_
_entity.id
_entity.type
_entity.pdbx_description
1 polymer ?
#
loop_
_entity_poly.entity_id
_entity_poly.type
_entity_poly.pdbx_seq_one_letter_code
_entity_poly.pdbx_strand_id
1 'polypeptide(L)'
;MKLSWAYVTKIRPGRKVGDPTVHDLRALQYLADGRIRHKLDFESDWEDLPQRLSIPEEPVHWVPLFPAQLPITLRKYNDLQAMKPVLPRVAHQYYDNLPHQ
;
A
#
# COMPACT_ATOMS: atom_id res chain seq x y z
N MET A 1 6.60 21.56 -6.88
CA MET A 1 5.81 21.16 -5.71
C MET A 1 6.62 20.11 -4.96
N LYS A 2 7.28 20.47 -3.85
CA LYS A 2 8.06 19.50 -3.07
C LYS A 2 7.05 18.68 -2.27
N LEU A 3 6.79 17.43 -2.66
CA LEU A 3 6.23 16.48 -1.71
C LEU A 3 7.25 16.42 -0.57
N SER A 4 6.95 17.07 0.55
CA SER A 4 7.64 16.72 1.79
C SER A 4 7.35 15.23 2.00
N TRP A 5 8.35 14.45 2.37
CA TRP A 5 8.24 13.01 2.67
C TRP A 5 7.37 12.74 3.92
N ALA A 6 6.42 13.62 4.21
CA ALA A 6 5.43 13.49 5.26
C ALA A 6 4.57 12.26 4.98
N TYR A 7 4.58 11.33 5.92
CA TYR A 7 3.71 10.17 5.88
C TYR A 7 2.83 10.15 7.13
N VAL A 8 1.70 9.48 6.98
CA VAL A 8 0.74 9.26 8.04
C VAL A 8 0.95 7.86 8.59
N THR A 9 1.26 7.75 9.88
CA THR A 9 1.47 6.46 10.55
C THR A 9 0.16 5.70 10.83
N LYS A 10 -0.97 6.41 10.95
CA LYS A 10 -2.27 5.81 11.34
C LYS A 10 -3.46 6.55 10.73
N ILE A 11 -4.15 5.99 9.75
CA ILE A 11 -5.32 6.61 9.12
C ILE A 11 -6.62 6.46 9.96
N ARG A 12 -6.64 6.92 11.21
CA ARG A 12 -7.85 6.83 12.07
C ARG A 12 -8.57 8.17 12.18
N PRO A 13 -9.90 8.22 11.99
CA PRO A 13 -10.68 9.44 12.13
C PRO A 13 -10.85 9.86 13.59
N GLY A 14 -10.96 8.90 14.51
CA GLY A 14 -11.08 9.11 15.95
C GLY A 14 -9.77 9.16 16.73
N ARG A 15 -9.80 9.78 17.92
CA ARG A 15 -8.65 9.88 18.84
C ARG A 15 -8.84 9.10 20.14
N LYS A 16 -10.06 8.97 20.63
CA LYS A 16 -10.42 8.38 21.93
C LYS A 16 -11.21 7.09 21.75
N VAL A 17 -11.33 6.32 22.84
CA VAL A 17 -12.20 5.14 22.88
C VAL A 17 -13.65 5.60 22.67
N GLY A 18 -14.34 4.95 21.74
CA GLY A 18 -15.70 5.32 21.32
C GLY A 18 -15.75 6.22 20.09
N ASP A 19 -14.63 6.82 19.66
CA ASP A 19 -14.58 7.56 18.40
C ASP A 19 -14.54 6.60 17.19
N PRO A 20 -14.93 7.08 15.99
CA PRO A 20 -14.83 6.32 14.75
C PRO A 20 -13.43 5.80 14.48
N THR A 21 -13.35 4.57 14.00
CA THR A 21 -12.11 3.85 13.73
C THR A 21 -11.84 3.77 12.23
N VAL A 22 -10.71 3.18 11.84
CA VAL A 22 -10.36 2.99 10.43
C VAL A 22 -11.41 2.15 9.67
N HIS A 23 -12.15 1.29 10.38
CA HIS A 23 -13.19 0.43 9.80
C HIS A 23 -14.47 1.20 9.44
N ASP A 24 -14.66 2.37 10.03
CA ASP A 24 -15.81 3.23 9.81
C ASP A 24 -15.61 4.15 8.59
N LEU A 25 -14.40 4.19 8.02
CA LEU A 25 -14.10 4.96 6.82
C LEU A 25 -14.87 4.43 5.60
N ARG A 26 -15.37 5.35 4.79
CA ARG A 26 -16.04 5.07 3.51
C ARG A 26 -15.28 5.61 2.32
N ALA A 27 -14.63 6.75 2.48
CA ALA A 27 -13.79 7.33 1.44
C ALA A 27 -12.62 8.11 2.05
N LEU A 28 -11.52 8.18 1.30
CA LEU A 28 -10.35 9.01 1.58
C LEU A 28 -10.04 9.88 0.36
N GLN A 29 -9.71 11.14 0.60
CA GLN A 29 -9.28 12.08 -0.42
C GLN A 29 -7.90 12.65 -0.04
N TYR A 30 -6.92 12.43 -0.91
CA TYR A 30 -5.58 12.99 -0.79
C TYR A 30 -5.51 14.28 -1.58
N LEU A 31 -5.23 15.39 -0.91
CA LEU A 31 -5.12 16.71 -1.54
C LEU A 31 -3.67 17.01 -1.93
N ALA A 32 -3.50 17.85 -2.94
CA ALA A 32 -2.18 18.22 -3.46
C ALA A 32 -1.31 18.99 -2.45
N ASP A 33 -1.92 19.56 -1.40
CA ASP A 33 -1.24 20.22 -0.29
C ASP A 33 -0.82 19.27 0.84
N GLY A 34 -1.05 17.96 0.69
CA GLY A 34 -0.70 16.94 1.66
C GLY A 34 -1.75 16.71 2.75
N ARG A 35 -2.88 17.41 2.73
CA ARG A 35 -4.01 17.10 3.61
C ARG A 35 -4.71 15.82 3.15
N ILE A 36 -5.22 15.07 4.12
CA ILE A 36 -6.08 13.90 3.88
C ILE A 36 -7.44 14.24 4.43
N ARG A 37 -8.49 14.03 3.63
CA ARG A 37 -9.88 14.11 4.05
C ARG A 37 -10.51 12.73 4.08
N HIS A 38 -11.56 12.59 4.87
CA HIS A 38 -12.28 11.36 5.03
C HIS A 38 -13.79 11.57 5.03
N LYS A 39 -14.51 10.47 4.78
CA LYS A 39 -15.95 10.36 4.99
C LYS A 39 -16.26 9.12 5.83
N LEU A 40 -17.24 9.24 6.71
CA LEU A 40 -17.83 8.12 7.46
C LEU A 40 -19.13 7.61 6.84
N ASP A 41 -19.77 8.44 6.00
CA ASP A 41 -20.93 8.10 5.18
C ASP A 41 -20.71 8.63 3.75
N PHE A 42 -21.26 7.98 2.73
CA PHE A 42 -21.00 8.42 1.35
C PHE A 42 -21.65 9.79 1.03
N GLU A 43 -22.78 10.09 1.67
CA GLU A 43 -23.54 11.32 1.48
C GLU A 43 -23.02 12.47 2.35
N SER A 44 -22.20 12.19 3.38
CA SER A 44 -21.65 13.23 4.24
C SER A 44 -20.65 14.12 3.50
N ASP A 45 -20.46 15.33 3.99
CA ASP A 45 -19.37 16.19 3.53
C ASP A 45 -18.00 15.61 3.90
N TRP A 46 -16.97 16.10 3.21
CA TRP A 46 -15.59 15.73 3.47
C TRP A 46 -15.06 16.44 4.71
N GLU A 47 -14.48 15.66 5.63
CA GLU A 47 -13.85 16.19 6.84
C GLU A 47 -12.33 15.98 6.81
N ASP A 48 -11.56 16.97 7.24
CA ASP A 48 -10.11 16.85 7.36
C ASP A 48 -9.77 15.77 8.41
N LEU A 49 -8.96 14.79 8.03
CA LEU A 49 -8.51 13.72 8.92
C LEU A 49 -7.67 14.36 10.03
N PRO A 50 -8.02 14.20 11.32
CA PRO A 50 -7.44 14.97 12.41
C PRO A 50 -6.07 14.41 12.83
N GLN A 51 -5.07 14.50 11.96
CA GLN A 51 -3.77 13.88 12.15
C GLN A 51 -2.59 14.83 11.97
N ARG A 52 -1.58 14.63 12.82
CA ARG A 52 -0.27 15.27 12.68
C ARG A 52 0.51 14.54 11.61
N LEU A 53 0.84 15.23 10.52
CA LEU A 53 1.81 14.75 9.54
C LEU A 53 3.16 14.56 10.25
N SER A 54 3.70 13.35 10.20
CA SER A 54 5.06 13.12 10.66
C SER A 54 5.99 13.32 9.48
N ILE A 55 6.86 14.32 9.58
CA ILE A 55 7.97 14.48 8.65
C ILE A 55 9.12 13.70 9.28
N PRO A 56 9.57 12.58 8.68
CA PRO A 56 10.76 11.91 9.19
C PRO A 56 11.96 12.86 9.09
N GLU A 57 12.75 12.94 10.16
CA GLU A 57 13.98 13.73 10.20
C GLU A 57 15.08 13.10 9.32
N GLU A 58 15.01 11.78 9.13
CA GLU A 58 15.93 11.00 8.30
C GLU A 58 15.26 10.53 7.00
N PRO A 59 16.04 10.32 5.93
CA PRO A 59 15.54 9.68 4.71
C PRO A 59 14.95 8.30 5.02
N VAL A 60 13.77 7.99 4.48
CA VAL A 60 13.20 6.64 4.60
C VAL A 60 14.07 5.65 3.84
N HIS A 61 14.66 4.71 4.56
CA HIS A 61 15.39 3.58 3.97
C HIS A 61 14.44 2.40 3.80
N TRP A 62 14.23 1.98 2.54
CA TRP A 62 13.49 0.75 2.27
C TRP A 62 14.35 -0.45 2.67
N VAL A 63 13.99 -1.07 3.80
CA VAL A 63 14.64 -2.31 4.24
C VAL A 63 13.96 -3.48 3.54
N PRO A 64 14.70 -4.34 2.81
CA PRO A 64 14.14 -5.56 2.23
C PRO A 64 13.56 -6.44 3.35
N LEU A 65 12.30 -6.84 3.23
CA LEU A 65 11.66 -7.74 4.20
C LEU A 65 12.33 -9.12 4.23
N PHE A 66 12.92 -9.53 3.10
CA PHE A 66 13.68 -10.78 2.94
C PHE A 66 15.04 -10.49 2.29
N PRO A 67 16.09 -11.26 2.63
CA PRO A 67 17.42 -11.08 2.05
C PRO A 67 17.48 -11.45 0.56
N ALA A 68 16.55 -12.30 0.10
CA ALA A 68 16.41 -12.72 -1.29
C ALA A 68 14.95 -13.13 -1.56
N GLN A 69 14.63 -13.34 -2.84
CA GLN A 69 13.35 -13.88 -3.25
C GLN A 69 13.17 -15.31 -2.72
N LEU A 70 12.05 -15.57 -2.03
CA LEU A 70 11.74 -16.89 -1.50
C LEU A 70 11.42 -17.87 -2.64
N PRO A 71 11.96 -19.11 -2.60
CA PRO A 71 11.63 -20.11 -3.61
C PRO A 71 10.17 -20.57 -3.47
N ILE A 72 9.51 -20.77 -4.61
CA ILE A 72 8.19 -21.39 -4.66
C ILE A 72 8.30 -22.91 -4.79
N THR A 73 7.19 -23.63 -4.56
CA THR A 73 7.17 -25.07 -4.78
C THR A 73 7.30 -25.41 -6.26
N LEU A 74 7.90 -26.56 -6.60
CA LEU A 74 7.97 -27.06 -7.98
C LEU A 74 6.59 -27.07 -8.66
N ARG A 75 5.56 -27.52 -7.93
CA ARG A 75 4.19 -27.53 -8.43
C ARG A 75 3.73 -26.13 -8.83
N LYS A 76 3.90 -25.13 -7.96
CA LYS A 76 3.51 -23.75 -8.26
C LYS A 76 4.32 -23.18 -9.43
N TYR A 77 5.60 -23.51 -9.53
CA TYR A 77 6.43 -23.13 -10.67
C TYR A 77 5.87 -23.70 -11.98
N ASN A 78 5.56 -25.00 -12.03
CA ASN A 78 4.98 -25.65 -13.20
C ASN A 78 3.62 -25.06 -13.58
N ASP A 79 2.75 -24.79 -12.60
CA ASP A 79 1.45 -24.16 -12.83
C ASP A 79 1.61 -22.77 -13.48
N LEU A 80 2.59 -21.97 -13.02
CA LEU A 80 2.90 -20.67 -13.61
C LEU A 80 3.50 -20.78 -15.01
N GLN A 81 4.35 -21.77 -15.26
CA GLN A 81 4.89 -22.05 -16.59
C GLN A 81 3.79 -22.45 -17.57
N ALA A 82 2.80 -23.23 -17.14
CA ALA A 82 1.65 -23.60 -17.95
C ALA A 82 0.74 -22.42 -18.34
N MET A 83 0.78 -21.31 -17.58
CA MET A 83 0.03 -20.09 -17.89
C MET A 83 0.72 -19.20 -18.95
N LYS A 84 2.02 -19.39 -19.22
CA LYS A 84 2.76 -18.53 -20.17
C LYS A 84 2.12 -18.40 -21.56
N PRO A 85 1.49 -19.41 -22.17
CA PRO A 85 0.88 -19.29 -23.49
C PRO A 85 -0.20 -18.19 -23.61
N VAL A 86 -0.87 -17.84 -22.50
CA VAL A 86 -1.90 -16.78 -22.48
C VAL A 86 -1.35 -15.42 -22.04
N LEU A 87 -0.06 -15.33 -21.70
CA LEU A 87 0.61 -14.11 -21.26
C LEU A 87 1.47 -13.51 -22.37
N PRO A 88 1.67 -12.17 -22.38
CA PRO A 88 2.60 -11.52 -23.29
C PRO A 88 4.01 -12.11 -23.17
N ARG A 89 4.69 -12.32 -24.31
CA ARG A 89 6.06 -12.87 -24.34
C ARG A 89 7.06 -12.08 -23.50
N VAL A 90 6.88 -10.76 -23.39
CA VAL A 90 7.72 -9.88 -22.56
C VAL A 90 7.66 -10.23 -21.07
N ALA A 91 6.59 -10.85 -20.60
CA ALA A 91 6.45 -11.28 -19.21
C ALA A 91 7.07 -12.66 -18.95
N HIS A 92 7.40 -13.44 -19.99
CA HIS A 92 7.85 -14.83 -19.83
C HIS A 92 9.15 -14.93 -19.03
N GLN A 93 10.09 -14.02 -19.28
CA GLN A 93 11.38 -13.96 -18.58
C GLN A 93 11.22 -13.83 -17.06
N TYR A 94 10.17 -13.15 -16.59
CA TYR A 94 9.90 -13.05 -15.16
C TYR A 94 9.60 -14.42 -14.55
N TYR A 95 8.74 -15.22 -15.19
CA TYR A 95 8.36 -16.55 -14.71
C TYR A 95 9.48 -17.58 -14.82
N ASP A 96 10.32 -17.47 -15.86
CA ASP A 96 11.46 -18.36 -16.09
C ASP A 96 12.55 -18.24 -15.04
N ASN A 97 12.66 -17.06 -14.41
CA ASN A 97 13.67 -16.79 -13.39
C ASN A 97 13.14 -16.93 -11.96
N LEU A 98 11.92 -17.44 -11.76
CA LEU A 98 11.39 -17.64 -10.42
C LEU A 98 12.18 -18.74 -9.68
N PRO A 99 12.74 -18.46 -8.49
CA PRO A 99 13.41 -19.49 -7.70
C PRO A 99 12.39 -20.55 -7.27
N HIS A 100 12.76 -21.82 -7.36
CA HIS A 100 11.89 -22.95 -7.03
C HIS A 100 12.68 -24.10 -6.39
N GLN A 101 11.98 -24.89 -5.57
CA GLN A 101 12.51 -26.08 -4.89
C GLN A 101 12.33 -27.34 -5.73
#